data_AF-A0A485AX51-F1
#
_entry.id   AF-A0A485AX51-F1
#
_cell.length_a   1.000
_cell.length_b   1.000
_cell.length_c   1.000
_cell.angle_alpha   90.00
_cell.angle_beta   90.00
_cell.angle_gamma   90.00
#
_symmetry.space_group_name_H-M   'P 1'
#
loop_
_entity.id
_entity.type
_entity.pdbx_description
1 polymer ?
#
loop_
_entity_poly.entity_id
_entity_poly.type
_entity_poly.pdbx_seq_one_letter_code
_entity_poly.pdbx_strand_id
1 'polypeptide(L)'
;MSLAPATRLGYNGRKYLLVYLSLALHRIKRGHDITDSRMCNFLTTYPYAVLSDDDENLCLDMLIASLTFIHRPFTLYDPLLAAHVMRVSDALSGGLNATIHNRHLWYADIYNFIYAAIIQNKFHLWFDDKKLHDVQRRYPQLWRHVQQALKRD
;
A
#
# COMPACT_ATOMS: atom_id res chain seq x y z
N MET A 1 -5.63 4.79 26.33
CA MET A 1 -4.50 5.62 25.84
C MET A 1 -4.16 5.14 24.44
N SER A 2 -4.70 5.80 23.42
CA SER A 2 -4.44 5.47 22.01
C SER A 2 -3.03 5.93 21.67
N LEU A 3 -2.09 4.99 21.49
CA LEU A 3 -0.78 5.29 20.92
C LEU A 3 -1.00 5.58 19.43
N ALA A 4 -1.07 6.87 19.08
CA ALA A 4 -1.06 7.26 17.67
C ALA A 4 0.22 6.70 17.01
N PRO A 5 0.12 6.02 15.86
CA PRO A 5 1.26 5.36 15.25
C PRO A 5 2.25 6.42 14.77
N ALA A 6 3.47 6.37 15.29
CA ALA A 6 4.55 7.25 14.83
C ALA A 6 4.89 6.90 13.37
N THR A 7 4.61 7.82 12.46
CA THR A 7 4.86 7.65 11.03
C THR A 7 6.17 8.33 10.65
N ARG A 8 7.18 7.55 10.24
CA ARG A 8 8.44 8.11 9.74
C ARG A 8 8.35 8.30 8.23
N LEU A 9 8.39 9.55 7.79
CA LEU A 9 8.50 9.91 6.38
C LEU A 9 9.97 10.11 5.98
N GLY A 10 10.34 9.52 4.86
CA GLY A 10 11.63 9.80 4.22
C GLY A 10 11.74 11.28 3.78
N TYR A 11 12.93 11.69 3.36
CA TYR A 11 13.18 13.07 2.92
C TYR A 11 12.23 13.53 1.81
N ASN A 12 12.06 12.71 0.77
CA ASN A 12 11.15 13.01 -0.34
C ASN A 12 9.68 13.03 0.12
N GLY A 13 9.26 12.07 0.94
CA GLY A 13 7.90 12.03 1.49
C GLY A 13 7.55 13.29 2.29
N ARG A 14 8.48 13.81 3.09
CA ARG A 14 8.30 15.08 3.80
C ARG A 14 8.10 16.27 2.86
N LYS A 15 8.90 16.36 1.80
CA LYS A 15 8.75 17.43 0.79
C LYS A 15 7.40 17.35 0.09
N TYR A 16 7.00 16.17 -0.36
CA TYR A 16 5.72 15.96 -1.02
C TYR A 16 4.55 16.33 -0.12
N LEU A 17 4.59 15.91 1.15
CA LEU A 17 3.55 16.23 2.12
C LEU A 17 3.43 17.75 2.34
N LEU A 18 4.55 18.46 2.47
CA LEU A 18 4.54 19.91 2.63
C LEU A 18 3.94 20.64 1.42
N VAL A 19 4.30 20.21 0.21
CA VAL A 19 3.75 20.77 -1.03
C VAL A 19 2.24 20.50 -1.10
N TYR A 20 1.80 19.26 -0.83
CA TYR A 20 0.39 18.91 -0.83
C TYR A 20 -0.41 19.74 0.18
N LEU A 21 0.04 19.83 1.43
CA LEU A 21 -0.65 20.59 2.46
C LEU A 21 -0.72 22.08 2.10
N SER A 22 0.34 22.65 1.52
CA SER A 22 0.34 24.04 1.07
C SER A 22 -0.73 24.28 -0.02
N LEU A 23 -0.86 23.36 -0.96
CA LEU A 23 -1.87 23.41 -2.01
C LEU A 23 -3.29 23.18 -1.47
N ALA A 24 -3.46 22.20 -0.58
CA ALA A 24 -4.75 21.89 0.05
C ALA A 24 -5.28 23.08 0.86
N LEU A 25 -4.45 23.67 1.73
CA LEU A 25 -4.85 24.84 2.52
C LEU A 25 -5.19 26.05 1.66
N HIS A 26 -4.44 26.27 0.57
CA HIS A 26 -4.73 27.36 -0.36
C HIS A 26 -6.04 27.14 -1.13
N ARG A 27 -6.32 25.88 -1.49
CA ARG A 27 -7.55 25.46 -2.16
C ARG A 27 -8.77 25.59 -1.24
N ILE A 28 -8.67 25.09 -0.01
CA ILE A 28 -9.69 25.23 1.05
C ILE A 28 -9.98 26.70 1.33
N LYS A 29 -8.95 27.54 1.47
CA LYS A 29 -9.13 28.99 1.68
C LYS A 29 -9.92 29.68 0.55
N ARG A 30 -9.91 29.11 -0.65
CA ARG A 30 -10.65 29.61 -1.82
C ARG A 30 -12.03 28.97 -2.00
N GLY A 31 -12.47 28.11 -1.08
CA GLY A 31 -13.75 27.40 -1.15
C GLY A 31 -13.77 26.32 -2.24
N HIS A 32 -12.62 25.68 -2.48
CA HIS A 32 -12.45 24.62 -3.48
C HIS A 32 -12.18 23.26 -2.84
N ASP A 33 -12.82 22.99 -1.69
CA ASP A 33 -12.71 21.77 -0.89
C ASP A 33 -12.97 20.50 -1.72
N ILE A 34 -12.36 19.38 -1.31
CA ILE A 34 -12.69 18.07 -1.90
C ILE A 34 -14.05 17.69 -1.36
N THR A 35 -15.00 17.39 -2.24
CA THR A 35 -16.37 16.99 -1.87
C THR A 35 -16.73 15.57 -2.34
N ASP A 36 -15.78 14.89 -2.99
CA ASP A 36 -15.89 13.50 -3.40
C ASP A 36 -14.54 12.80 -3.22
N SER A 37 -14.35 12.21 -2.05
CA SER A 37 -13.12 11.48 -1.70
C SER A 37 -13.20 9.98 -2.02
N ARG A 38 -14.22 9.50 -2.75
CA ARG A 38 -14.43 8.05 -3.01
C ARG A 38 -13.23 7.38 -3.68
N MET A 39 -12.50 8.11 -4.52
CA MET A 39 -11.29 7.62 -5.17
C MET A 39 -10.13 7.35 -4.18
N CYS A 40 -10.22 7.87 -2.96
CA CYS A 40 -9.25 7.67 -1.88
C CYS A 40 -9.61 6.52 -0.92
N ASN A 41 -10.74 5.84 -1.13
CA ASN A 41 -11.18 4.73 -0.27
C ASN A 41 -10.95 3.34 -0.91
N PHE A 42 -9.70 3.05 -1.29
CA PHE A 42 -9.34 1.76 -1.88
C PHE A 42 -8.51 0.86 -0.94
N LEU A 43 -8.05 1.40 0.19
CA LEU A 43 -7.34 0.68 1.24
C LEU A 43 -7.69 1.32 2.59
N THR A 44 -7.67 0.51 3.64
CA THR A 44 -7.76 0.99 5.03
C THR A 44 -6.54 1.87 5.37
N THR A 45 -6.80 3.07 5.91
CA THR A 45 -5.78 4.04 6.35
C THR A 45 -5.92 4.34 7.84
N TYR A 46 -4.88 4.94 8.43
CA TYR A 46 -4.98 5.45 9.80
C TYR A 46 -5.58 6.85 9.76
N PRO A 47 -6.62 7.15 10.56
CA PRO A 47 -7.23 8.47 10.60
C PRO A 47 -6.38 9.45 11.40
N TYR A 48 -5.60 10.31 10.73
CA TYR A 48 -4.74 11.26 11.44
C TYR A 48 -5.48 12.50 11.94
N ALA A 49 -6.69 12.76 11.43
CA ALA A 49 -7.55 13.89 11.82
C ALA A 49 -6.83 15.26 11.80
N VAL A 50 -6.06 15.51 10.73
CA VAL A 50 -5.22 16.72 10.61
C VAL A 50 -6.03 17.91 10.10
N LEU A 51 -6.96 17.67 9.17
CA LEU A 51 -7.87 18.67 8.60
C LEU A 51 -9.24 18.55 9.26
N SER A 52 -10.07 19.59 9.15
CA SER A 52 -11.40 19.62 9.78
C SER A 52 -12.49 18.96 8.93
N ASP A 53 -12.30 18.92 7.62
CA ASP A 53 -13.22 18.30 6.67
C ASP A 53 -12.88 16.81 6.46
N ASP A 54 -13.91 15.98 6.41
CA ASP A 54 -13.77 14.52 6.36
C ASP A 54 -13.22 14.03 5.02
N ASP A 55 -13.65 14.62 3.91
CA ASP A 55 -13.20 14.26 2.56
C ASP A 55 -11.74 14.67 2.36
N GLU A 56 -11.37 15.87 2.81
CA GLU A 56 -9.99 16.35 2.83
C GLU A 56 -9.08 15.45 3.67
N ASN A 57 -9.53 15.05 4.86
CA ASN A 57 -8.79 14.13 5.71
C ASN A 57 -8.62 12.77 5.06
N LEU A 58 -9.67 12.22 4.45
CA LEU A 58 -9.58 10.90 3.81
C LEU A 58 -8.53 10.90 2.70
N CYS A 59 -8.49 11.98 1.90
CA CYS A 59 -7.46 12.17 0.88
C CYS A 59 -6.06 12.27 1.50
N LEU A 60 -5.91 13.04 2.58
CA LEU A 60 -4.63 13.21 3.28
C LEU A 60 -4.13 11.91 3.94
N ASP A 61 -5.02 11.15 4.57
CA ASP A 61 -4.71 9.87 5.21
C ASP A 61 -4.21 8.85 4.17
N MET A 62 -4.88 8.80 3.01
CA MET A 62 -4.45 7.97 1.88
C MET A 62 -3.12 8.43 1.30
N LEU A 63 -2.89 9.75 1.18
CA LEU A 63 -1.59 10.27 0.77
C LEU A 63 -0.48 9.85 1.74
N ILE A 64 -0.67 10.00 3.05
CA ILE A 64 0.32 9.61 4.05
C ILE A 64 0.60 8.10 3.98
N ALA A 65 -0.43 7.28 3.78
CA ALA A 65 -0.27 5.85 3.55
C ALA A 65 0.60 5.57 2.30
N SER A 66 0.34 6.27 1.19
CA SER A 66 1.12 6.19 -0.05
C SER A 66 2.57 6.66 0.06
N LEU A 67 2.92 7.44 1.08
CA LEU A 67 4.30 7.90 1.31
C LEU A 67 5.06 6.97 2.27
N THR A 68 4.41 5.99 2.87
CA THR A 68 4.95 5.20 3.98
C THR A 68 4.93 3.69 3.74
N PHE A 69 4.39 3.24 2.60
CA PHE A 69 4.26 1.81 2.25
C PHE A 69 5.58 1.02 2.22
N ILE A 70 6.72 1.69 1.98
CA ILE A 70 8.03 1.02 1.86
C ILE A 70 8.66 0.71 3.23
N HIS A 71 8.29 1.43 4.29
CA HIS A 71 9.10 1.49 5.51
C HIS A 71 8.38 1.08 6.80
N ARG A 72 7.18 0.50 6.71
CA ARG A 72 6.41 0.11 7.89
C ARG A 72 6.29 -1.40 8.05
N PRO A 73 6.61 -1.97 9.23
CA PRO A 73 5.89 -3.15 9.69
C PRO A 73 4.41 -2.74 9.78
N PHE A 74 3.57 -3.35 8.94
CA PHE A 74 2.18 -3.01 8.85
C PHE A 74 1.47 -3.37 10.16
N THR A 75 1.15 -2.37 10.98
CA THR A 75 0.33 -2.52 12.19
C THR A 75 -1.16 -2.32 11.92
N LEU A 76 -1.54 -2.03 10.66
CA LEU A 76 -2.91 -1.74 10.25
C LEU A 76 -3.24 -2.49 8.97
N TYR A 77 -3.79 -3.70 9.09
CA TYR A 77 -4.17 -4.49 7.94
C TYR A 77 -5.54 -4.07 7.40
N ASP A 78 -5.63 -3.91 6.09
CA ASP A 78 -6.91 -3.82 5.39
C ASP A 78 -7.56 -5.21 5.42
N PRO A 79 -8.79 -5.38 5.95
CA PRO A 79 -9.36 -6.71 6.17
C PRO A 79 -9.56 -7.53 4.90
N LEU A 80 -9.99 -6.88 3.81
CA LEU A 80 -10.24 -7.56 2.53
C LEU A 80 -8.91 -7.97 1.89
N LEU A 81 -7.94 -7.05 1.89
CA LEU A 81 -6.61 -7.35 1.39
C LEU A 81 -5.94 -8.43 2.23
N ALA A 82 -6.05 -8.38 3.56
CA ALA A 82 -5.46 -9.36 4.45
C ALA A 82 -5.98 -10.77 4.17
N ALA A 83 -7.29 -10.91 4.02
CA ALA A 83 -7.91 -12.19 3.67
C ALA A 83 -7.43 -12.71 2.31
N HIS A 84 -7.31 -11.83 1.31
CA HIS A 84 -6.79 -12.19 -0.01
C HIS A 84 -5.31 -12.61 0.06
N VAL A 85 -4.46 -11.81 0.72
CA VAL A 85 -3.02 -12.09 0.88
C VAL A 85 -2.79 -13.39 1.64
N MET A 86 -3.62 -13.72 2.63
CA MET A 86 -3.51 -14.99 3.35
C MET A 86 -3.73 -16.17 2.41
N ARG A 87 -4.77 -16.14 1.57
CA ARG A 87 -5.03 -17.19 0.56
C ARG A 87 -3.89 -17.29 -0.45
N VAL A 88 -3.40 -16.15 -0.94
CA VAL A 88 -2.26 -16.10 -1.87
C VAL A 88 -1.01 -16.68 -1.23
N SER A 89 -0.72 -16.32 0.03
CA SER A 89 0.46 -16.79 0.77
C SER A 89 0.45 -18.30 0.95
N ASP A 90 -0.71 -18.88 1.28
CA ASP A 90 -0.87 -20.33 1.40
C ASP A 90 -0.73 -21.02 0.03
N ALA A 91 -1.36 -20.50 -1.02
CA ALA A 91 -1.23 -21.02 -2.37
C ALA A 91 0.22 -21.00 -2.88
N LEU A 92 0.94 -19.89 -2.63
CA LEU A 92 2.36 -19.77 -2.99
C LEU A 92 3.22 -20.77 -2.23
N SER A 93 2.96 -20.97 -0.93
CA SER A 93 3.74 -21.90 -0.10
C SER A 93 3.71 -23.34 -0.64
N GLY A 94 2.58 -23.78 -1.20
CA GLY A 94 2.43 -25.12 -1.77
C GLY A 94 3.25 -25.37 -3.05
N GLY A 95 3.72 -24.31 -3.71
CA GLY A 95 4.57 -24.42 -4.90
C GLY A 95 6.06 -24.31 -4.62
N LEU A 96 6.45 -24.09 -3.36
CA LEU A 96 7.86 -23.98 -2.97
C LEU A 96 8.41 -25.33 -2.54
N ASN A 97 9.56 -25.70 -3.09
CA ASN A 97 10.36 -26.82 -2.59
C ASN A 97 11.23 -26.37 -1.39
N ALA A 98 10.64 -25.64 -0.44
CA ALA A 98 11.34 -25.08 0.71
C ALA A 98 10.38 -24.93 1.90
N THR A 99 10.92 -25.11 3.11
CA THR A 99 10.15 -24.94 4.36
C THR A 99 10.14 -23.48 4.79
N ILE A 100 8.95 -22.90 4.92
CA ILE A 100 8.78 -21.55 5.48
C ILE A 100 8.78 -21.65 7.01
N HIS A 101 9.88 -21.29 7.64
CA HIS A 101 10.02 -21.34 9.10
C HIS A 101 9.31 -20.18 9.82
N ASN A 102 9.17 -19.02 9.17
CA ASN A 102 8.49 -17.85 9.74
C ASN A 102 7.33 -17.40 8.84
N ARG A 103 6.16 -17.99 9.07
CA ARG A 103 4.94 -17.67 8.30
C ARG A 103 4.48 -16.23 8.46
N HIS A 104 4.73 -15.61 9.62
CA HIS A 104 4.36 -14.23 9.87
C HIS A 104 5.17 -13.26 9.00
N LEU A 105 6.51 -13.43 8.95
CA LEU A 105 7.36 -12.60 8.08
C LEU A 105 7.04 -12.85 6.59
N TRP A 106 6.83 -14.11 6.21
CA TRP A 106 6.40 -14.47 4.86
C TRP A 106 5.13 -13.73 4.43
N TYR A 107 4.08 -13.79 5.26
CA TYR A 107 2.83 -13.09 5.01
C TYR A 107 3.04 -11.56 4.97
N ALA A 108 3.79 -11.00 5.92
CA ALA A 108 4.02 -9.56 5.99
C ALA A 108 4.75 -9.02 4.74
N ASP A 109 5.73 -9.76 4.21
CA ASP A 109 6.45 -9.39 3.00
C ASP A 109 5.54 -9.40 1.76
N ILE A 110 4.70 -10.43 1.61
CA ILE A 110 3.73 -10.52 0.51
C ILE A 110 2.68 -9.40 0.64
N TYR A 111 2.16 -9.18 1.84
CA TYR A 111 1.19 -8.13 2.10
C TYR A 111 1.75 -6.76 1.72
N ASN A 112 2.96 -6.45 2.18
CA ASN A 112 3.63 -5.18 1.88
C ASN A 112 3.84 -5.00 0.38
N PHE A 113 4.24 -6.06 -0.33
CA PHE A 113 4.42 -6.00 -1.78
C PHE A 113 3.12 -5.74 -2.53
N ILE A 114 2.03 -6.46 -2.20
CA ILE A 114 0.74 -6.28 -2.86
C ILE A 114 0.14 -4.90 -2.51
N TYR A 115 0.24 -4.47 -1.26
CA TYR A 115 -0.19 -3.15 -0.81
C TYR A 115 0.53 -2.04 -1.60
N ALA A 116 1.85 -2.15 -1.75
CA ALA A 116 2.66 -1.23 -2.56
C ALA A 116 2.21 -1.22 -4.03
N ALA A 117 1.96 -2.39 -4.61
CA ALA A 117 1.52 -2.52 -6.00
C ALA A 117 0.14 -1.88 -6.24
N ILE A 118 -0.80 -2.01 -5.29
CA ILE A 118 -2.11 -1.36 -5.36
C ILE A 118 -1.96 0.16 -5.37
N ILE A 119 -1.16 0.71 -4.45
CA ILE A 119 -0.88 2.16 -4.40
C ILE A 119 -0.24 2.62 -5.71
N GLN A 120 0.79 1.93 -6.19
CA GLN A 120 1.47 2.27 -7.43
C GLN A 120 0.51 2.26 -8.63
N ASN A 121 -0.35 1.25 -8.72
CA ASN A 121 -1.33 1.14 -9.78
C ASN A 121 -2.35 2.28 -9.73
N LYS A 122 -2.89 2.58 -8.54
CA LYS A 122 -3.90 3.63 -8.34
C LYS A 122 -3.37 5.04 -8.63
N PHE A 123 -2.12 5.31 -8.28
CA PHE A 123 -1.49 6.60 -8.55
C PHE A 123 -0.72 6.66 -9.87
N HIS A 124 -0.83 5.64 -10.71
CA HIS A 124 -0.09 5.53 -11.98
C HIS A 124 1.42 5.74 -11.83
N LEU A 125 1.98 5.28 -10.70
CA LEU A 125 3.40 5.34 -10.39
C LEU A 125 4.09 4.16 -11.09
N TRP A 126 4.53 4.38 -12.33
CA TRP A 126 5.23 3.35 -13.10
C TRP A 126 6.73 3.39 -12.80
N PHE A 127 7.27 2.28 -12.33
CA PHE A 127 8.71 2.10 -12.18
C PHE A 127 9.11 0.83 -12.93
N ASP A 128 10.09 0.95 -13.82
CA ASP A 128 10.71 -0.20 -14.47
C ASP A 128 11.48 -1.02 -13.42
N ASP A 129 10.94 -2.18 -13.05
CA ASP A 129 11.64 -3.12 -12.16
C ASP A 129 12.52 -4.06 -12.99
N LYS A 130 13.75 -3.60 -13.22
CA LYS A 130 14.80 -4.36 -13.89
C LYS A 130 15.10 -5.71 -13.23
N LYS A 131 14.68 -5.94 -11.97
CA LYS A 131 14.86 -7.23 -11.28
C LYS A 131 13.80 -8.26 -11.69
N LEU A 132 12.66 -7.82 -12.23
CA LEU A 132 11.64 -8.69 -12.79
C LEU A 132 11.92 -9.05 -14.25
N HIS A 133 12.83 -8.32 -14.92
CA HIS A 133 13.34 -8.74 -16.22
C HIS A 133 13.91 -10.15 -16.14
N ASP A 134 13.60 -10.95 -17.16
CA ASP A 134 13.96 -12.36 -17.27
C ASP A 134 13.37 -13.33 -16.22
N VAL A 135 12.61 -12.88 -15.21
CA VAL A 135 12.07 -13.82 -14.20
C VAL A 135 11.18 -14.89 -14.84
N GLN A 136 10.32 -14.50 -15.78
CA GLN A 136 9.51 -15.43 -16.56
C GLN A 136 10.37 -16.45 -17.34
N ARG A 137 11.53 -16.01 -17.86
CA ARG A 137 12.46 -16.85 -18.63
C ARG A 137 13.27 -17.78 -17.73
N ARG A 138 13.79 -17.27 -16.60
CA ARG A 138 14.69 -17.98 -15.68
C ARG A 138 13.94 -18.92 -14.75
N TYR A 139 12.72 -18.54 -14.33
CA TYR A 139 11.90 -19.30 -13.38
C TYR A 139 10.45 -19.45 -13.89
N PRO A 140 10.24 -20.13 -15.04
CA PRO A 140 8.93 -20.19 -15.68
C PRO A 140 7.87 -20.91 -14.84
N GLN A 141 8.26 -21.91 -14.04
CA GLN A 141 7.34 -22.62 -13.15
C GLN A 141 6.89 -21.73 -11.99
N LEU A 142 7.83 -21.04 -11.34
CA LEU A 142 7.53 -20.06 -10.28
C LEU A 142 6.61 -18.95 -10.81
N TRP A 143 6.91 -18.43 -12.01
CA TRP A 143 6.08 -17.41 -12.66
C TRP A 143 4.63 -17.89 -12.85
N ARG A 144 4.42 -19.08 -13.42
CA ARG A 144 3.07 -19.64 -13.59
C ARG A 144 2.38 -19.86 -12.25
N HIS A 145 3.09 -20.35 -11.24
CA HIS A 145 2.55 -20.61 -9.91
C HIS A 145 2.07 -19.30 -9.25
N VAL A 146 2.86 -18.24 -9.33
CA VAL A 146 2.47 -16.89 -8.86
C VAL A 146 1.25 -16.39 -9.61
N GLN A 147 1.22 -16.52 -10.95
CA GLN A 147 0.06 -16.12 -11.74
C GLN A 147 -1.21 -16.90 -11.36
N GLN A 148 -1.11 -18.18 -11.08
CA GLN A 148 -2.25 -19.01 -10.65
C GLN A 148 -2.71 -18.65 -9.23
N ALA A 149 -1.78 -18.41 -8.31
CA ALA A 149 -2.09 -18.00 -6.95
C ALA A 149 -2.85 -16.67 -6.92
N LEU A 150 -2.50 -15.73 -7.81
CA LEU A 150 -3.16 -14.42 -7.91
C LEU A 150 -4.49 -14.44 -8.70
N LYS A 151 -4.73 -15.46 -9.55
CA LYS A 151 -5.96 -15.59 -10.36
C LYS A 151 -7.07 -16.40 -9.68
N ARG A 152 -6.81 -17.02 -8.54
CA ARG A 152 -7.84 -17.71 -7.75
C ARG A 152 -8.67 -16.68 -6.98
N ASP A 153 -9.47 -15.92 -7.72
CA ASP A 153 -10.64 -15.17 -7.24
C ASP A 153 -11.73 -15.24 -8.33
#